data_AF-A0A414P0I2-F1
#
_entry.id   AF-A0A414P0I2-F1
#
_cell.length_a   1.000
_cell.length_b   1.000
_cell.length_c   1.000
_cell.angle_alpha   90.00
_cell.angle_beta   90.00
_cell.angle_gamma   90.00
#
_symmetry.space_group_name_H-M   'P 1'
#
loop_
_entity.id
_entity.type
_entity.pdbx_description
1 polymer ?
#
loop_
_entity_poly.entity_id
_entity_poly.type
_entity_poly.pdbx_seq_one_letter_code
_entity_poly.pdbx_strand_id
1 'polypeptide(L)'
;MAKESEKLEALAKDVVKSESSLAALSGSIAAQNVPLEYTQDELEEKQQEADRLTGLLGQIKQYVRTFRLFAPTMEEYAISVEKGGKIEAGNSYRGILSELGKLLERFKKVIREGLSWFPRLMRWKTSVGDVAPVFKDTDNGYSYFLYGYMNVETREQYSKEDLQNEIIAELLVGTVEQMDANIVALERDLAEILRLSGEQRRLWEAYEERKR
;
A
#
# COMPACT_ATOMS: atom_id res chain seq x y z
N MET A 1 37.86 -33.34 -65.73
CA MET A 1 37.71 -34.70 -65.16
C MET A 1 38.25 -34.80 -63.73
N ALA A 2 39.52 -35.13 -63.44
CA ALA A 2 39.98 -35.36 -62.05
C ALA A 2 39.90 -34.12 -61.12
N LYS A 3 40.26 -32.94 -61.62
CA LYS A 3 40.24 -31.68 -60.86
C LYS A 3 38.81 -31.14 -60.56
N GLU A 4 37.82 -31.58 -61.34
CA GLU A 4 36.42 -31.24 -61.13
C GLU A 4 35.75 -32.17 -60.12
N SER A 5 36.09 -33.47 -60.13
CA SER A 5 35.53 -34.41 -59.15
C SER A 5 36.01 -34.09 -57.73
N GLU A 6 37.27 -33.69 -57.57
CA GLU A 6 37.81 -33.22 -56.27
C GLU A 6 37.07 -31.97 -55.76
N LYS A 7 36.76 -31.02 -56.64
CA LYS A 7 35.97 -29.83 -56.29
C LYS A 7 34.55 -30.19 -55.89
N LEU A 8 33.91 -31.12 -56.61
CA LEU A 8 32.56 -31.60 -56.30
C LEU A 8 32.52 -32.34 -54.96
N GLU A 9 33.54 -33.14 -54.63
CA GLU A 9 33.62 -33.85 -53.35
C GLU A 9 33.86 -32.88 -52.17
N ALA A 10 34.71 -31.86 -52.36
CA ALA A 10 34.90 -30.80 -51.38
C ALA A 10 33.60 -30.01 -51.13
N LEU A 11 32.88 -29.66 -52.20
CA LEU A 11 31.59 -28.98 -52.11
C LEU A 11 30.55 -29.83 -51.36
N ALA A 12 30.50 -31.14 -51.63
CA ALA A 12 29.59 -32.06 -50.94
C ALA A 12 29.88 -32.16 -49.43
N LYS A 13 31.16 -32.19 -49.04
CA LYS A 13 31.56 -32.17 -47.62
C LYS A 13 31.17 -30.87 -46.93
N ASP A 14 31.31 -29.74 -47.60
CA ASP A 14 30.88 -28.44 -47.06
C ASP A 14 29.36 -28.35 -46.93
N VAL A 15 28.60 -28.89 -47.89
CA VAL A 15 27.12 -28.97 -47.80
C VAL A 15 26.71 -29.80 -46.59
N VAL A 16 27.25 -31.01 -46.41
CA VAL A 16 26.94 -31.87 -45.25
C VAL A 16 27.32 -31.19 -43.92
N LYS A 17 28.45 -30.49 -43.89
CA LYS A 17 28.86 -29.70 -42.71
C LYS A 17 27.91 -28.54 -42.44
N SER A 18 27.42 -27.87 -43.48
CA SER A 18 26.43 -26.80 -43.35
C SER A 18 25.06 -27.32 -42.89
N GLU A 19 24.60 -28.47 -43.41
CA GLU A 19 23.34 -29.11 -43.00
C GLU A 19 23.37 -29.57 -41.55
N SER A 20 24.47 -30.17 -41.11
CA SER A 20 24.63 -30.56 -39.69
C SER A 20 24.67 -29.34 -38.76
N SER A 21 25.30 -28.24 -39.20
CA SER A 21 25.30 -26.98 -38.45
C SER A 21 23.91 -26.35 -38.38
N LEU A 22 23.13 -26.40 -39.47
CA LEU A 22 21.74 -25.94 -39.50
C LEU A 22 20.83 -26.78 -38.61
N ALA A 23 21.00 -28.10 -38.60
CA ALA A 23 20.25 -29.00 -37.72
C ALA A 23 20.54 -28.71 -36.24
N ALA A 24 21.80 -28.46 -35.88
CA ALA A 24 22.20 -28.09 -34.53
C ALA A 24 21.61 -26.73 -34.10
N LEU A 25 21.65 -25.73 -34.99
CA LEU A 25 21.02 -24.42 -34.74
C LEU A 25 19.51 -24.53 -34.58
N SER A 26 18.84 -25.31 -35.43
CA SER A 26 17.40 -25.55 -35.35
C SER A 26 16.99 -26.23 -34.04
N GLY A 27 17.76 -27.23 -33.61
CA GLY A 27 17.55 -27.88 -32.30
C GLY A 27 17.76 -26.92 -31.12
N SER A 28 18.76 -26.05 -31.20
CA SER A 28 19.02 -25.04 -30.17
C SER A 28 17.93 -23.96 -30.11
N ILE A 29 17.37 -23.57 -31.26
CA ILE A 29 16.23 -22.64 -31.34
C ILE A 29 14.97 -23.27 -30.73
N ALA A 30 14.67 -24.53 -31.09
CA ALA A 30 13.53 -25.24 -30.54
C ALA A 30 13.61 -25.38 -29.01
N ALA A 31 14.80 -25.67 -28.48
CA ALA A 31 15.04 -25.74 -27.03
C ALA A 31 14.87 -24.39 -26.33
N GLN A 32 15.17 -23.27 -27.00
CA GLN A 32 14.96 -21.93 -26.45
C GLN A 32 13.48 -21.49 -26.53
N ASN A 33 12.68 -21.98 -27.49
CA ASN A 33 11.27 -21.60 -27.62
C ASN A 33 10.40 -22.05 -26.43
N VAL A 34 10.69 -23.22 -25.85
CA VAL A 34 9.92 -23.78 -24.73
C VAL A 34 9.93 -22.88 -23.48
N PRO A 35 11.09 -22.42 -22.96
CA PRO A 35 11.11 -21.48 -21.84
C PRO A 35 10.52 -20.11 -22.21
N LEU A 36 10.63 -19.67 -23.47
CA LEU A 36 9.99 -18.44 -23.94
C LEU A 36 8.45 -18.53 -23.82
N GLU A 37 7.83 -19.62 -24.28
CA GLU A 37 6.38 -19.83 -24.21
C GLU A 37 5.88 -19.88 -22.75
N TYR A 38 6.60 -20.59 -21.88
CA TYR A 38 6.31 -20.60 -20.43
C TYR A 38 6.34 -19.19 -19.82
N THR A 39 7.31 -18.36 -20.20
CA THR A 39 7.37 -16.97 -19.71
C THR A 39 6.24 -16.07 -20.25
N GLN A 40 5.66 -16.39 -21.42
CA GLN A 40 4.51 -15.66 -21.95
C GLN A 40 3.24 -15.95 -21.15
N ASP A 41 2.97 -17.24 -20.88
CA ASP A 41 1.81 -17.65 -20.09
C ASP A 41 1.86 -17.04 -18.68
N GLU A 42 3.04 -17.05 -18.05
CA GLU A 42 3.25 -16.42 -16.74
C GLU A 42 3.00 -14.90 -16.79
N LEU A 43 3.42 -14.22 -17.87
CA LEU A 43 3.18 -12.79 -18.05
C LEU A 43 1.70 -12.46 -18.26
N GLU A 44 0.95 -13.32 -18.97
CA GLU A 44 -0.48 -13.15 -19.17
C GLU A 44 -1.26 -13.35 -17.86
N GLU A 45 -0.92 -14.38 -17.07
CA GLU A 45 -1.49 -14.59 -15.75
C GLU A 45 -1.24 -13.38 -14.83
N LYS A 46 0.01 -12.88 -14.81
CA LYS A 46 0.40 -11.71 -14.02
C LYS A 46 -0.34 -10.45 -14.45
N GLN A 47 -0.63 -10.28 -15.75
CA GLN A 47 -1.46 -9.18 -16.23
C GLN A 47 -2.90 -9.27 -15.73
N GLN A 48 -3.52 -10.47 -15.80
CA GLN A 48 -4.88 -10.67 -15.28
C GLN A 48 -4.96 -10.42 -13.77
N GLU A 49 -3.93 -10.81 -13.02
CA GLU A 49 -3.80 -10.51 -11.60
C GLU A 49 -3.72 -9.00 -11.35
N ALA A 50 -2.92 -8.27 -12.14
CA ALA A 50 -2.77 -6.82 -12.02
C ALA A 50 -4.07 -6.05 -12.37
N ASP A 51 -4.86 -6.52 -13.34
CA ASP A 51 -6.17 -5.95 -13.66
C ASP A 51 -7.16 -6.15 -12.49
N ARG A 52 -7.14 -7.32 -11.83
CA ARG A 52 -7.93 -7.56 -10.61
C ARG A 52 -7.51 -6.63 -9.48
N LEU A 53 -6.21 -6.47 -9.24
CA LEU A 53 -5.67 -5.57 -8.22
C LEU A 53 -6.10 -4.12 -8.46
N THR A 54 -6.12 -3.68 -9.72
CA THR A 54 -6.60 -2.34 -10.11
C THR A 54 -8.08 -2.15 -9.76
N GLY A 55 -8.91 -3.15 -10.06
CA GLY A 55 -10.33 -3.14 -9.69
C GLY A 55 -10.55 -3.06 -8.18
N LEU A 56 -9.81 -3.87 -7.41
CA LEU A 56 -9.85 -3.85 -5.95
C LEU A 56 -9.40 -2.51 -5.37
N LEU A 57 -8.33 -1.93 -5.91
CA LEU A 57 -7.82 -0.63 -5.49
C LEU A 57 -8.87 0.47 -5.71
N GLY A 58 -9.59 0.43 -6.84
CA GLY A 58 -10.71 1.34 -7.11
C GLY A 58 -11.84 1.21 -6.09
N GLN A 59 -12.19 -0.01 -5.68
CA GLN A 59 -13.19 -0.25 -4.63
C GLN A 59 -12.72 0.27 -3.27
N ILE A 60 -11.46 0.01 -2.89
CA ILE A 60 -10.86 0.51 -1.65
C ILE A 60 -10.88 2.04 -1.64
N LYS A 61 -10.52 2.69 -2.74
CA LYS A 61 -10.57 4.15 -2.87
C LYS A 61 -11.97 4.70 -2.65
N GLN A 62 -12.98 4.07 -3.26
CA GLN A 62 -14.36 4.50 -3.10
C GLN A 62 -14.85 4.30 -1.67
N TYR A 63 -14.44 3.20 -1.02
CA TYR A 63 -14.71 2.94 0.38
C TYR A 63 -14.06 3.99 1.29
N VAL A 64 -12.76 4.27 1.14
CA VAL A 64 -12.04 5.28 1.94
C VAL A 64 -12.65 6.68 1.76
N ARG A 65 -13.09 7.04 0.55
CA ARG A 65 -13.80 8.31 0.32
C ARG A 65 -15.09 8.45 1.14
N THR A 66 -15.78 7.36 1.48
CA THR A 66 -16.96 7.45 2.35
C THR A 66 -16.62 7.93 3.76
N PHE A 67 -15.38 7.71 4.22
CA PHE A 67 -14.92 8.18 5.54
C PHE A 67 -14.70 9.69 5.60
N ARG A 68 -14.68 10.41 4.47
CA ARG A 68 -14.62 11.88 4.47
C ARG A 68 -15.80 12.50 5.21
N LEU A 69 -16.93 11.79 5.31
CA LEU A 69 -18.08 12.22 6.12
C LEU A 69 -17.73 12.35 7.62
N PHE A 70 -16.72 11.62 8.10
CA PHE A 70 -16.24 11.69 9.47
C PHE A 70 -15.09 12.70 9.67
N ALA A 71 -14.55 13.29 8.60
CA ALA A 71 -13.42 14.21 8.69
C ALA A 71 -13.67 15.38 9.67
N PRO A 72 -14.84 16.03 9.69
CA PRO A 72 -15.11 17.09 10.66
C PRO A 72 -15.08 16.62 12.12
N THR A 73 -15.62 15.44 12.41
CA THR A 73 -15.63 14.86 13.76
C THR A 73 -14.23 14.43 14.21
N MET A 74 -13.45 13.89 13.28
CA MET A 74 -12.05 13.53 13.48
C MET A 74 -11.18 14.77 13.73
N GLU A 75 -11.43 15.86 13.01
CA GLU A 75 -10.75 17.14 13.18
C GLU A 75 -11.10 17.82 14.51
N GLU A 76 -12.37 17.78 14.94
CA GLU A 76 -12.80 18.26 16.26
C GLU A 76 -12.03 17.56 17.40
N TYR A 77 -11.84 16.25 17.27
CA TYR A 77 -11.02 15.48 18.19
C TYR A 77 -9.56 15.95 18.19
N ALA A 78 -8.94 16.05 17.01
CA ALA A 78 -7.54 16.46 16.88
C ALA A 78 -7.30 17.84 17.51
N ILE A 79 -8.13 18.83 17.16
CA ILE A 79 -8.05 20.19 17.70
C ILE A 79 -8.16 20.20 19.23
N SER A 80 -9.01 19.34 19.80
CA SER A 80 -9.17 19.24 21.25
C SER A 80 -7.92 18.68 21.93
N VAL A 81 -7.28 17.69 21.32
CA VAL A 81 -6.02 17.08 21.79
C VAL A 81 -4.86 18.06 21.69
N GLU A 82 -4.72 18.76 20.56
CA GLU A 82 -3.66 19.75 20.29
C GLU A 82 -3.73 20.95 21.24
N LYS A 83 -4.95 21.37 21.62
CA LYS A 83 -5.17 22.40 22.65
C LYS A 83 -4.93 21.89 24.08
N GLY A 84 -4.69 20.60 24.26
CA GLY A 84 -4.55 19.96 25.56
C GLY A 84 -5.84 20.02 26.39
N GLY A 85 -6.99 20.09 25.73
CA GLY A 85 -8.26 20.48 26.33
C GLY A 85 -9.09 19.32 26.88
N LYS A 86 -10.34 19.67 27.20
CA LYS A 86 -11.42 18.76 27.55
C LYS A 86 -12.23 18.44 26.28
N ILE A 87 -12.68 17.21 26.14
CA ILE A 87 -13.62 16.79 25.11
C ILE A 87 -15.00 16.59 25.75
N GLU A 88 -16.01 17.23 25.16
CA GLU A 88 -17.42 17.03 25.49
C GLU A 88 -17.99 15.94 24.56
N ALA A 89 -18.07 14.72 25.07
CA ALA A 89 -18.54 13.55 24.32
C ALA A 89 -20.07 13.42 24.35
N GLY A 90 -20.79 14.26 25.09
CA GLY A 90 -22.24 14.29 25.05
C GLY A 90 -22.84 15.06 26.21
N ASN A 91 -24.14 14.85 26.40
CA ASN A 91 -24.90 15.47 27.46
C ASN A 91 -25.31 14.41 28.48
N SER A 92 -24.66 14.42 29.64
CA SER A 92 -24.93 13.50 30.75
C SER A 92 -26.34 13.65 31.32
N TYR A 93 -26.89 14.88 31.38
CA TYR A 93 -28.25 15.13 31.86
C TYR A 93 -29.33 14.49 30.98
N ARG A 94 -29.11 14.44 29.66
CA ARG A 94 -30.02 13.81 28.69
C ARG A 94 -29.70 12.35 28.42
N GLY A 95 -28.52 11.88 28.84
CA GLY A 95 -28.03 10.54 28.54
C GLY A 95 -27.66 10.32 27.07
N ILE A 96 -27.31 11.38 26.32
CA ILE A 96 -27.10 11.32 24.85
C ILE A 96 -25.65 11.65 24.50
N LEU A 97 -24.99 10.77 23.73
CA LEU A 97 -23.66 11.02 23.17
C LEU A 97 -23.74 11.87 21.90
N SER A 98 -22.77 12.77 21.73
CA SER A 98 -22.51 13.45 20.45
C SER A 98 -21.98 12.46 19.42
N GLU A 99 -21.87 12.87 18.15
CA GLU A 99 -21.23 12.03 17.14
C GLU A 99 -19.77 11.72 17.50
N LEU A 100 -19.04 12.70 18.04
CA LEU A 100 -17.70 12.49 18.59
C LEU A 100 -17.73 11.51 19.76
N GLY A 101 -18.69 11.63 20.69
CA GLY A 101 -18.80 10.68 21.81
C GLY A 101 -19.08 9.25 21.36
N LYS A 102 -19.99 9.05 20.40
CA LYS A 102 -20.26 7.73 19.81
C LYS A 102 -19.02 7.14 19.14
N LEU A 103 -18.23 7.99 18.49
CA LEU A 103 -16.97 7.60 17.87
C LEU A 103 -15.96 7.18 18.93
N LEU A 104 -15.74 8.01 19.96
CA LEU A 104 -14.83 7.71 21.06
C LEU A 104 -15.20 6.39 21.75
N GLU A 105 -16.48 6.17 22.04
CA GLU A 105 -16.97 4.94 22.67
C GLU A 105 -16.58 3.68 21.87
N ARG A 106 -16.65 3.75 20.53
CA ARG A 106 -16.27 2.63 19.65
C ARG A 106 -14.77 2.33 19.63
N PHE A 107 -13.93 3.36 19.79
CA PHE A 107 -12.48 3.23 19.74
C PHE A 107 -11.83 3.19 21.13
N LYS A 108 -12.63 3.33 22.19
CA LYS A 108 -12.19 3.36 23.58
C LYS A 108 -11.45 2.10 23.95
N LYS A 109 -10.24 2.26 24.48
CA LYS A 109 -9.53 1.21 25.19
C LYS A 109 -9.29 1.65 26.61
N VAL A 110 -9.77 0.88 27.57
CA VAL A 110 -9.51 1.13 28.99
C VAL A 110 -8.09 0.69 29.31
N ILE A 111 -7.29 1.59 29.87
CA ILE A 111 -5.96 1.26 30.42
C ILE A 111 -6.13 0.74 31.84
N ARG A 112 -6.88 1.50 32.65
CA ARG A 112 -7.30 1.18 34.02
C ARG A 112 -8.55 1.97 34.35
N GLU A 113 -9.15 1.72 35.52
CA GLU A 113 -10.35 2.43 35.95
C GLU A 113 -10.19 3.95 35.85
N GLY A 114 -11.12 4.60 35.14
CA GLY A 114 -11.12 6.03 34.89
C GLY A 114 -10.11 6.54 33.85
N LEU A 115 -9.23 5.69 33.29
CA LEU A 115 -8.29 6.08 32.21
C LEU A 115 -8.51 5.27 30.94
N SER A 116 -8.68 5.97 29.83
CA SER A 116 -8.84 5.38 28.50
C SER A 116 -7.99 6.09 27.46
N TRP A 117 -7.65 5.39 26.39
CA TRP A 117 -6.91 5.95 25.26
C TRP A 117 -7.48 5.45 23.93
N PHE A 118 -7.13 6.15 22.86
CA PHE A 118 -7.70 5.95 21.53
C PHE A 118 -6.62 5.72 20.45
N PRO A 119 -5.76 4.69 20.58
CA PRO A 119 -4.57 4.52 19.73
C PRO A 119 -4.86 4.17 18.27
N ARG A 120 -6.11 3.78 17.97
CA ARG A 120 -6.57 3.47 16.61
C ARG A 120 -7.30 4.63 15.95
N LEU A 121 -7.55 5.71 16.69
CA LEU A 121 -8.28 6.87 16.18
C LEU A 121 -7.31 7.84 15.51
N MET A 122 -6.35 8.39 16.26
CA MET A 122 -5.28 9.24 15.74
C MET A 122 -4.02 9.12 16.60
N ARG A 123 -2.88 9.47 16.01
CA ARG A 123 -1.56 9.45 16.64
C ARG A 123 -0.76 10.67 16.23
N TRP A 124 0.21 11.03 17.04
CA TRP A 124 1.16 12.10 16.74
C TRP A 124 2.57 11.52 16.73
N LYS A 125 3.37 11.92 15.74
CA LYS A 125 4.81 11.65 15.73
C LYS A 125 5.50 12.58 16.71
N THR A 126 6.31 12.01 17.59
CA THR A 126 7.05 12.77 18.61
C THR A 126 8.50 12.30 18.66
N SER A 127 9.32 13.00 19.43
CA SER A 127 10.71 12.64 19.76
C SER A 127 10.85 11.26 20.42
N VAL A 128 9.77 10.76 21.04
CA VAL A 128 9.70 9.44 21.69
C VAL A 128 8.93 8.41 20.85
N GLY A 129 8.66 8.70 19.57
CA GLY A 129 7.92 7.83 18.64
C GLY A 129 6.46 8.23 18.44
N ASP A 130 5.65 7.32 17.92
CA ASP A 130 4.22 7.56 17.71
C ASP A 130 3.46 7.43 19.03
N VAL A 131 2.78 8.51 19.44
CA VAL A 131 1.98 8.54 20.68
C VAL A 131 0.50 8.72 20.40
N ALA A 132 -0.33 8.22 21.30
CA ALA A 132 -1.76 8.47 21.33
C ALA A 132 -2.16 9.11 22.66
N PRO A 133 -3.18 10.00 22.67
CA PRO A 133 -3.61 10.68 23.87
C PRO A 133 -4.32 9.70 24.83
N VAL A 134 -4.05 9.91 26.12
CA VAL A 134 -4.68 9.24 27.25
C VAL A 134 -5.60 10.23 27.93
N PHE A 135 -6.82 9.80 28.21
CA PHE A 135 -7.86 10.61 28.80
C PHE A 135 -8.33 10.03 30.12
N LYS A 136 -8.68 10.95 31.03
CA LYS A 136 -9.44 10.64 32.23
C LYS A 136 -10.93 10.86 31.96
N ASP A 137 -11.72 9.84 32.23
CA ASP A 137 -13.18 9.88 32.18
C ASP A 137 -13.71 10.53 33.45
N THR A 138 -14.51 11.60 33.32
CA THR A 138 -15.04 12.35 34.49
C THR A 138 -16.53 12.25 34.66
N ASP A 139 -17.27 11.86 33.62
CA ASP A 139 -18.74 11.92 33.59
C ASP A 139 -19.30 10.65 32.93
N ASN A 140 -18.86 9.46 33.33
CA ASN A 140 -19.32 8.17 32.78
C ASN A 140 -19.30 8.10 31.23
N GLY A 141 -18.25 8.65 30.62
CA GLY A 141 -18.03 8.65 29.18
C GLY A 141 -18.63 9.84 28.43
N TYR A 142 -19.34 10.75 29.13
CA TYR A 142 -19.85 12.00 28.53
C TYR A 142 -18.79 13.10 28.46
N SER A 143 -17.68 12.95 29.19
CA SER A 143 -16.56 13.86 29.08
C SER A 143 -15.20 13.23 29.38
N TYR A 144 -14.20 13.70 28.63
CA TYR A 144 -12.83 13.24 28.68
C TYR A 144 -11.88 14.41 28.89
N PHE A 145 -11.01 14.32 29.88
CA PHE A 145 -9.92 15.27 30.10
C PHE A 145 -8.59 14.67 29.65
N LEU A 146 -7.83 15.39 28.84
CA LEU A 146 -6.51 14.93 28.45
C LEU A 146 -5.61 14.79 29.70
N TYR A 147 -5.17 13.57 29.96
CA TYR A 147 -4.34 13.20 31.10
C TYR A 147 -2.85 13.17 30.73
N GLY A 148 -2.53 12.75 29.51
CA GLY A 148 -1.17 12.63 29.02
C GLY A 148 -1.14 11.84 27.73
N TYR A 149 -0.02 11.20 27.45
CA TYR A 149 0.21 10.47 26.20
C TYR A 149 0.80 9.10 26.48
N MET A 150 0.60 8.18 25.55
CA MET A 150 1.20 6.86 25.63
C MET A 150 1.75 6.45 24.27
N ASN A 151 3.01 5.99 24.25
CA ASN A 151 3.62 5.46 23.04
C ASN A 151 2.83 4.23 22.59
N VAL A 152 2.50 4.19 21.29
CA VAL A 152 1.61 3.18 20.72
C VAL A 152 2.28 1.81 20.65
N GLU A 153 3.60 1.77 20.47
CA GLU A 153 4.41 0.56 20.38
C GLU A 153 4.88 0.06 21.75
N THR A 154 5.57 0.91 22.51
CA THR A 154 6.19 0.53 23.80
C THR A 154 5.21 0.56 24.97
N ARG A 155 4.08 1.28 24.83
CA ARG A 155 3.11 1.57 25.91
C ARG A 155 3.67 2.37 27.09
N GLU A 156 4.81 3.01 26.91
CA GLU A 156 5.36 3.95 27.89
C GLU A 156 4.46 5.19 27.99
N GLN A 157 4.17 5.63 29.22
CA GLN A 157 3.32 6.79 29.49
C GLN A 157 4.16 8.03 29.74
N TYR A 158 3.72 9.14 29.13
CA TYR A 158 4.36 10.45 29.24
C TYR A 158 3.36 11.46 29.80
N SER A 159 3.86 12.42 30.58
CA SER A 159 3.02 13.49 31.09
C SER A 159 2.54 14.39 29.95
N LYS A 160 1.45 15.13 30.21
CA LYS A 160 0.97 16.13 29.26
C LYS A 160 2.03 17.22 29.07
N GLU A 161 2.65 17.65 30.15
CA GLU A 161 3.62 18.74 30.18
C GLU A 161 4.87 18.43 29.34
N ASP A 162 5.29 17.16 29.30
CA ASP A 162 6.49 16.74 28.56
C ASP A 162 6.28 16.79 27.04
N LEU A 163 5.10 16.35 26.55
CA LEU A 163 4.88 16.14 25.12
C LEU A 163 3.93 17.13 24.44
N GLN A 164 3.10 17.89 25.16
CA GLN A 164 2.05 18.73 24.55
C GLN A 164 2.58 19.67 23.46
N ASN A 165 3.81 20.18 23.59
CA ASN A 165 4.41 21.08 22.61
C ASN A 165 4.71 20.41 21.25
N GLU A 166 4.81 19.08 21.21
CA GLU A 166 5.02 18.30 19.99
C GLU A 166 3.68 17.86 19.34
N ILE A 167 2.55 18.10 20.01
CA ILE A 167 1.22 17.65 19.56
C ILE A 167 0.60 18.75 18.71
N ILE A 168 1.03 18.78 17.44
CA ILE A 168 0.62 19.75 16.42
C ILE A 168 0.07 19.03 15.18
N ALA A 169 -0.76 19.74 14.41
CA ALA A 169 -1.47 19.18 13.26
C ALA A 169 -0.54 18.61 12.18
N GLU A 170 0.66 19.18 12.01
CA GLU A 170 1.65 18.73 11.02
C GLU A 170 2.25 17.36 11.36
N LEU A 171 2.24 16.97 12.63
CA LEU A 171 2.78 15.69 13.12
C LEU A 171 1.68 14.63 13.30
N LEU A 172 0.44 14.97 12.94
CA LEU A 172 -0.71 14.10 12.99
C LEU A 172 -0.60 12.94 11.98
N VAL A 173 -0.95 11.74 12.43
CA VAL A 173 -0.95 10.51 11.64
C VAL A 173 -2.32 9.86 11.67
N GLY A 174 -2.75 9.39 10.49
CA GLY A 174 -3.98 8.61 10.33
C GLY A 174 -5.19 9.46 9.93
N THR A 175 -4.97 10.61 9.29
CA THR A 175 -6.08 11.41 8.74
C THR A 175 -6.68 10.75 7.50
N VAL A 176 -7.96 11.02 7.23
CA VAL A 176 -8.64 10.50 6.04
C VAL A 176 -7.97 11.02 4.77
N GLU A 177 -7.48 12.25 4.81
CA GLU A 177 -6.75 12.92 3.74
C GLU A 177 -5.43 12.20 3.44
N GLN A 178 -4.68 11.81 4.47
CA GLN A 178 -3.45 11.01 4.30
C GLN A 178 -3.77 9.63 3.70
N MET A 179 -4.85 8.98 4.13
CA MET A 179 -5.26 7.68 3.56
C MET A 179 -5.64 7.82 2.07
N ASP A 180 -6.38 8.86 1.70
CA ASP A 180 -6.77 9.12 0.31
C ASP A 180 -5.54 9.46 -0.55
N ALA A 181 -4.61 10.28 -0.05
CA ALA A 181 -3.36 10.59 -0.73
C ALA A 181 -2.49 9.35 -0.96
N ASN A 182 -2.38 8.46 0.04
CA ASN A 182 -1.65 7.20 -0.08
C ASN A 182 -2.28 6.31 -1.16
N ILE A 183 -3.61 6.17 -1.20
CA ILE A 183 -4.29 5.38 -2.23
C ILE A 183 -4.04 5.96 -3.62
N VAL A 184 -4.06 7.29 -3.77
CA VAL A 184 -3.74 7.95 -5.05
C VAL A 184 -2.29 7.70 -5.46
N ALA A 185 -1.35 7.65 -4.52
CA ALA A 185 0.03 7.27 -4.81
C ALA A 185 0.13 5.81 -5.27
N LEU A 186 -0.52 4.86 -4.56
CA LEU A 186 -0.56 3.45 -4.97
C LEU A 186 -1.17 3.26 -6.36
N GLU A 187 -2.20 4.03 -6.73
CA GLU A 187 -2.78 3.98 -8.08
C GLU A 187 -1.76 4.39 -9.15
N ARG A 188 -0.93 5.41 -8.88
CA ARG A 188 0.10 5.85 -9.82
C ARG A 188 1.20 4.80 -9.95
N ASP A 189 1.64 4.24 -8.83
CA ASP A 189 2.67 3.21 -8.83
C ASP A 189 2.19 1.95 -9.58
N LEU A 190 0.94 1.52 -9.34
CA LEU A 190 0.34 0.39 -10.04
C LEU A 190 0.18 0.68 -11.55
N ALA A 191 -0.22 1.89 -11.93
CA ALA A 191 -0.32 2.28 -13.33
C ALA A 191 1.05 2.24 -14.04
N GLU A 192 2.13 2.62 -13.38
CA GLU A 192 3.47 2.55 -13.94
C GLU A 192 3.96 1.10 -14.08
N ILE A 193 3.68 0.24 -13.10
CA ILE A 193 3.97 -1.20 -13.18
C ILE A 193 3.26 -1.81 -14.40
N LEU A 194 1.96 -1.52 -14.56
CA LEU A 194 1.16 -1.99 -15.70
C LEU A 194 1.70 -1.49 -17.04
N ARG A 195 2.13 -0.23 -17.10
CA ARG A 195 2.74 0.36 -18.29
C ARG A 195 4.03 -0.38 -18.68
N LEU A 196 4.90 -0.67 -17.71
CA LEU A 196 6.14 -1.41 -17.92
C LEU A 196 5.87 -2.85 -18.38
N SER A 197 4.88 -3.52 -17.78
CA SER A 197 4.45 -4.87 -18.21
C SER A 197 3.93 -4.87 -19.66
N GLY A 198 3.15 -3.86 -20.06
CA GLY A 198 2.70 -3.70 -21.43
C GLY A 198 3.84 -3.43 -22.42
N GLU A 199 4.86 -2.67 -22.01
CA GLU A 199 6.06 -2.42 -22.82
C GLU A 199 6.91 -3.68 -22.98
N GLN A 200 7.08 -4.48 -21.92
CA GLN A 200 7.73 -5.79 -21.99
C GLN A 200 7.04 -6.71 -23.00
N ARG A 201 5.70 -6.77 -22.99
CA ARG A 201 4.93 -7.56 -23.97
C ARG A 201 5.17 -7.11 -25.40
N ARG A 202 5.16 -5.79 -25.68
CA ARG A 202 5.43 -5.26 -27.02
C ARG A 202 6.83 -5.60 -27.51
N LEU A 203 7.84 -5.47 -26.64
CA LEU A 203 9.22 -5.82 -26.99
C LEU A 203 9.34 -7.30 -27.34
N TRP A 204 8.60 -8.14 -26.63
CA TRP A 204 8.54 -9.57 -26.90
C TRP A 204 7.86 -9.90 -28.24
N GLU A 205 6.70 -9.30 -28.53
CA GLU A 205 6.00 -9.46 -29.81
C GLU A 205 6.92 -9.07 -30.98
N ALA A 206 7.62 -7.93 -30.86
CA ALA A 206 8.59 -7.48 -31.86
C ALA A 206 9.80 -8.42 -32.02
N TYR A 207 10.20 -9.12 -30.96
CA TYR A 207 11.24 -10.15 -31.03
C TYR A 207 10.75 -11.38 -31.80
N GLU A 208 9.54 -11.87 -31.50
CA GLU A 208 8.94 -13.01 -32.21
C GLU A 208 8.65 -12.70 -33.69
N GLU A 209 8.26 -11.47 -34.03
CA GLU A 209 8.11 -11.05 -35.44
C GLU A 209 9.42 -11.10 -36.22
N ARG A 210 10.56 -10.78 -35.59
CA ARG A 210 11.89 -10.84 -36.23
C ARG A 210 12.40 -12.26 -36.45
N LYS A 211 11.81 -13.23 -35.75
CA LYS A 211 12.17 -14.64 -35.80
C LYS A 211 11.40 -15.41 -36.87
N ARG A 212 10.27 -14.87 -37.33
CA ARG A 212 9.51 -15.35 -38.49
C ARG A 212 10.16 -14.90 -39.80
#